data_AF-A0A962N5D8-F1
#
_entry.id   AF-A0A962N5D8-F1
#
_cell.length_a   1.000
_cell.length_b   1.000
_cell.length_c   1.000
_cell.angle_alpha   90.00
_cell.angle_beta   90.00
_cell.angle_gamma   90.00
#
_symmetry.space_group_name_H-M   'P 1'
#
loop_
_entity.id
_entity.type
_entity.pdbx_description
1 polymer ?
#
loop_
_entity_poly.entity_id
_entity_poly.type
_entity_poly.pdbx_seq_one_letter_code
_entity_poly.pdbx_strand_id
1 'polypeptide(L)'
;WREAFESAGLAPPSARVLTTSVEFARSLLLNGTHIMILPLGLVADALERGQLLAIDAPQFAWQRPVIMSYRAEPAPTRAVLAAIHALQLAADALLAPDAHSC
;
A
#
# COMPACT_ATOMS: atom_id res chain seq x y z
N TRP A 1 -6.94 -0.51 12.13
CA TRP A 1 -8.18 0.05 11.58
C TRP A 1 -9.29 0.14 12.63
N ARG A 2 -9.61 -0.95 13.35
CA ARG A 2 -10.65 -0.94 14.39
C ARG A 2 -10.41 0.13 15.46
N GLU A 3 -9.19 0.15 15.99
CA GLU A 3 -8.74 1.13 16.97
C GLU A 3 -8.94 2.58 16.53
N ALA A 4 -8.81 2.89 15.23
CA ALA A 4 -9.01 4.25 14.71
C ALA A 4 -10.49 4.71 14.76
N PHE A 5 -11.44 3.77 14.72
CA PHE A 5 -12.85 4.08 14.98
C PHE A 5 -13.11 4.22 16.47
N GLU A 6 -12.58 3.28 17.27
CA GLU A 6 -12.77 3.24 18.72
C GLU A 6 -12.19 4.49 19.41
N SER A 7 -10.99 4.94 19.01
CA SER A 7 -10.37 6.17 19.53
C SER A 7 -11.12 7.44 19.16
N ALA A 8 -11.91 7.41 18.09
CA ALA A 8 -12.80 8.49 17.69
C ALA A 8 -14.20 8.40 18.36
N GLY A 9 -14.42 7.43 19.26
CA GLY A 9 -15.71 7.21 19.92
C GLY A 9 -16.78 6.61 18.99
N LEU A 10 -16.38 6.04 17.86
CA LEU A 10 -17.27 5.43 16.88
C LEU A 10 -17.29 3.90 17.03
N ALA A 11 -18.46 3.31 16.81
CA ALA A 11 -18.58 1.87 16.70
C ALA A 11 -17.87 1.41 15.41
N PRO A 12 -16.91 0.46 15.48
CA PRO A 12 -16.22 -0.03 14.30
C PRO A 12 -17.20 -0.76 13.37
N PRO A 13 -17.09 -0.58 12.03
CA PRO A 13 -17.99 -1.24 11.09
C PRO A 13 -17.80 -2.76 11.08
N SER A 14 -18.86 -3.49 10.75
CA SER A 14 -18.77 -4.92 10.48
C SER A 14 -18.21 -5.16 9.07
N ALA A 15 -17.16 -5.98 8.98
CA ALA A 15 -16.60 -6.35 7.68
C ALA A 15 -17.60 -7.24 6.94
N ARG A 16 -18.17 -6.72 5.84
CA ARG A 16 -19.08 -7.51 4.97
C ARG A 16 -18.34 -8.57 4.16
N VAL A 17 -17.06 -8.32 3.89
CA VAL A 17 -16.19 -9.19 3.10
C VAL A 17 -14.79 -9.20 3.74
N LEU A 18 -14.21 -10.39 3.84
CA LEU A 18 -12.81 -10.59 4.23
C LEU A 18 -12.10 -11.33 3.11
N THR A 19 -10.99 -10.79 2.65
CA THR A 19 -10.20 -11.37 1.54
C THR A 19 -8.73 -11.04 1.72
N THR A 20 -7.87 -11.93 1.21
CA THR A 20 -6.43 -11.70 1.06
C THR A 20 -6.04 -11.43 -0.39
N SER A 21 -6.99 -11.48 -1.33
CA SER A 21 -6.76 -11.23 -2.75
C SER A 21 -6.90 -9.75 -3.08
N VAL A 22 -5.80 -9.15 -3.52
CA VAL A 22 -5.74 -7.75 -3.96
C VAL A 22 -6.62 -7.51 -5.19
N GLU A 23 -6.59 -8.42 -6.17
CA GLU A 23 -7.37 -8.29 -7.40
C GLU A 23 -8.88 -8.35 -7.13
N PHE A 24 -9.29 -9.21 -6.21
CA PHE A 24 -10.69 -9.28 -5.77
C PHE A 24 -11.11 -7.99 -5.05
N ALA A 25 -10.26 -7.49 -4.13
CA ALA A 25 -10.51 -6.22 -3.45
C ALA A 25 -10.63 -5.04 -4.42
N ARG A 26 -9.73 -4.95 -5.40
CA ARG A 26 -9.77 -3.95 -6.47
C ARG A 26 -11.05 -4.05 -7.29
N SER A 27 -11.44 -5.27 -7.68
CA SER A 27 -12.66 -5.50 -8.45
C SER A 27 -13.92 -5.08 -7.69
N LEU A 28 -13.98 -5.34 -6.38
CA LEU A 28 -15.09 -4.91 -5.51
C LEU A 28 -15.17 -3.39 -5.34
N LEU A 29 -14.03 -2.70 -5.31
CA LEU A 29 -13.98 -1.24 -5.24
C LEU A 29 -14.41 -0.58 -6.55
N LEU A 30 -13.99 -1.13 -7.69
CA LEU A 30 -14.29 -0.57 -9.02
C LEU A 30 -15.74 -0.80 -9.46
N ASN A 31 -16.36 -1.92 -9.04
CA ASN A 31 -17.67 -2.35 -9.56
C ASN A 31 -18.77 -2.40 -8.48
N GLY A 32 -18.48 -1.98 -7.26
CA GLY A 32 -19.39 -2.11 -6.13
C GLY A 32 -19.49 -0.83 -5.29
N THR A 33 -20.26 -0.91 -4.21
CA THR A 33 -20.46 0.19 -3.25
C THR A 33 -19.66 -0.04 -1.96
N HIS A 34 -18.53 -0.73 -2.06
CA HIS A 34 -17.70 -1.09 -0.91
C HIS A 34 -16.70 0.02 -0.62
N ILE A 35 -16.35 0.17 0.66
CA ILE A 35 -15.23 0.99 1.11
C ILE A 35 -14.22 0.03 1.74
N MET A 36 -12.94 0.24 1.46
CA MET A 36 -11.86 -0.60 1.96
C MET A 36 -10.70 0.24 2.48
N ILE A 37 -10.01 -0.28 3.48
CA ILE A 37 -8.75 0.27 3.98
C ILE A 37 -7.63 -0.54 3.35
N LEU A 38 -6.85 0.07 2.46
CA LEU A 38 -5.83 -0.59 1.66
C LEU A 38 -4.53 0.22 1.63
N PRO A 39 -3.37 -0.44 1.50
CA PRO A 39 -2.12 0.23 1.17
C PRO A 39 -2.23 0.98 -0.17
N LEU A 40 -1.82 2.25 -0.18
CA LEU A 40 -1.96 3.15 -1.34
C LEU A 40 -1.33 2.57 -2.61
N GLY A 41 -0.16 1.94 -2.51
CA GLY A 41 0.53 1.34 -3.67
C GLY A 41 -0.27 0.25 -4.39
N LEU A 42 -1.27 -0.36 -3.73
CA LEU A 42 -2.15 -1.35 -4.38
C LEU A 42 -3.22 -0.74 -5.27
N VAL A 43 -3.45 0.57 -5.17
CA VAL A 43 -4.54 1.29 -5.88
C VAL A 43 -4.09 2.60 -6.52
N ALA A 44 -2.80 2.98 -6.42
CA ALA A 44 -2.25 4.24 -6.92
C ALA A 44 -2.66 4.53 -8.38
N ASP A 45 -2.41 3.58 -9.28
CA ASP A 45 -2.76 3.66 -10.70
C ASP A 45 -4.28 3.87 -10.94
N ALA A 46 -5.16 3.30 -10.11
CA ALA A 46 -6.60 3.53 -10.21
C ALA A 46 -7.03 4.91 -9.65
N LEU A 47 -6.31 5.44 -8.66
CA LEU A 47 -6.50 6.79 -8.15
C LEU A 47 -6.04 7.83 -9.18
N GLU A 48 -4.87 7.64 -9.79
CA GLU A 48 -4.31 8.50 -10.84
C GLU A 48 -5.24 8.59 -12.05
N ARG A 49 -5.87 7.48 -12.42
CA ARG A 49 -6.87 7.44 -13.51
C ARG A 49 -8.26 7.96 -13.10
N GLY A 50 -8.45 8.39 -11.85
CA GLY A 50 -9.74 8.87 -11.35
C GLY A 50 -10.83 7.79 -11.27
N GLN A 51 -10.45 6.51 -11.29
CA GLN A 51 -11.38 5.38 -11.18
C GLN A 51 -11.77 5.09 -9.73
N LEU A 52 -10.90 5.47 -8.80
CA LEU A 52 -11.14 5.40 -7.36
C LEU A 52 -10.93 6.78 -6.74
N LEU A 53 -11.52 6.98 -5.57
CA LEU A 53 -11.31 8.15 -4.74
C LEU A 53 -10.78 7.72 -3.36
N ALA A 54 -9.73 8.38 -2.90
CA ALA A 54 -9.26 8.23 -1.52
C ALA A 54 -10.10 9.13 -0.60
N ILE A 55 -10.58 8.58 0.51
CA ILE A 55 -11.25 9.36 1.56
C ILE A 55 -10.17 9.99 2.43
N ASP A 56 -10.25 11.30 2.64
CA ASP A 56 -9.37 12.02 3.55
C ASP A 56 -9.66 11.61 5.00
N ALA A 57 -8.85 10.68 5.52
CA ALA A 57 -9.01 10.10 6.83
C ALA A 57 -7.62 9.78 7.43
N PRO A 58 -6.91 10.79 7.99
CA PRO A 58 -5.51 10.68 8.38
C PRO A 58 -5.23 9.60 9.45
N GLN A 59 -6.21 9.28 10.29
CA GLN A 59 -6.14 8.18 11.25
C GLN A 59 -6.01 6.79 10.60
N PHE A 60 -6.26 6.68 9.29
CA PHE A 60 -6.04 5.46 8.50
C PHE A 60 -4.82 5.56 7.59
N ALA A 61 -4.11 6.69 7.58
CA ALA A 61 -2.88 6.90 6.82
C ALA A 61 -1.71 6.16 7.50
N TRP A 62 -1.80 4.82 7.54
CA TRP A 62 -0.76 3.99 8.10
C TRP A 62 0.30 3.68 7.05
N GLN A 63 1.53 4.16 7.29
CA GLN A 63 2.71 3.78 6.52
C GLN A 63 3.16 2.38 6.95
N ARG A 64 3.02 1.40 6.06
CA ARG A 64 3.56 0.05 6.28
C ARG A 64 4.90 -0.09 5.54
N PRO A 65 6.04 -0.20 6.24
CA PRO A 65 7.31 -0.37 5.57
C PRO A 65 7.34 -1.69 4.81
N VAL A 66 7.85 -1.66 3.57
CA VAL A 66 8.17 -2.86 2.80
C VAL A 66 9.58 -3.29 3.17
N ILE A 67 9.74 -4.56 3.55
CA ILE A 67 11.02 -5.10 3.99
C ILE A 67 11.51 -6.09 2.94
N MET A 68 12.75 -5.92 2.50
CA MET A 68 13.44 -6.89 1.66
C MET A 68 14.20 -7.87 2.55
N SER A 69 13.84 -9.15 2.46
CA SER A 69 14.49 -10.23 3.21
C SER A 69 15.14 -11.20 2.23
N TYR A 70 16.37 -11.60 2.53
CA TYR A 70 17.09 -12.65 1.80
C TYR A 70 17.81 -13.57 2.79
N ARG A 71 18.12 -14.80 2.36
CA ARG A 71 18.91 -15.72 3.18
C ARG A 71 20.37 -15.33 3.10
N ALA A 72 21.03 -15.21 4.25
CA ALA A 72 22.47 -15.00 4.32
C ALA A 72 23.25 -16.25 3.92
N GLU A 73 22.67 -17.45 4.13
CA GLU A 73 23.29 -18.72 3.82
C GLU A 73 22.40 -19.62 2.94
N PRO A 74 22.97 -20.23 1.87
CA PRO A 74 24.31 -19.93 1.33
C PRO A 74 24.41 -18.47 0.85
N ALA A 75 25.62 -17.94 0.76
CA ALA A 75 25.84 -16.54 0.38
C ALA A 75 25.15 -16.21 -0.95
N PRO A 76 24.44 -15.07 -1.04
CA PRO A 76 23.75 -14.68 -2.27
C PRO A 76 24.74 -14.48 -3.42
N THR A 77 24.34 -14.89 -4.62
CA THR A 77 25.16 -14.71 -5.82
C THR A 77 25.28 -13.22 -6.17
N ARG A 78 26.29 -12.85 -6.97
CA ARG A 78 26.45 -11.48 -7.46
C ARG A 78 25.22 -10.96 -8.20
N ALA A 79 24.50 -11.83 -8.92
CA ALA A 79 23.27 -11.46 -9.62
C ALA A 79 22.15 -11.09 -8.63
N VAL A 80 22.00 -11.85 -7.54
CA VAL A 80 21.03 -11.53 -6.47
C VAL A 80 21.37 -10.21 -5.79
N LEU A 81 22.66 -9.99 -5.47
CA LEU A 81 23.12 -8.74 -4.89
C LEU A 81 22.88 -7.54 -5.82
N ALA A 82 23.09 -7.71 -7.12
CA ALA A 82 22.79 -6.67 -8.11
C ALA A 82 21.30 -6.34 -8.17
N ALA A 83 20.43 -7.36 -8.11
CA ALA A 83 18.98 -7.15 -8.07
C ALA A 83 18.53 -6.45 -6.77
N ILE A 84 19.07 -6.87 -5.62
CA ILE A 84 18.88 -6.23 -4.31
C ILE A 84 19.22 -4.74 -4.37
N HIS A 85 20.39 -4.43 -4.93
CA HIS A 85 20.86 -3.05 -5.07
C HIS A 85 19.98 -2.23 -6.02
N ALA A 86 19.56 -2.81 -7.15
CA ALA A 86 18.66 -2.13 -8.08
C ALA A 86 17.29 -1.82 -7.45
N LEU A 87 16.75 -2.73 -6.64
CA LEU A 87 15.50 -2.51 -5.91
C LEU A 87 15.64 -1.41 -4.85
N GLN A 88 16.79 -1.34 -4.16
CA GLN A 88 17.07 -0.26 -3.21
C GLN A 88 17.12 1.11 -3.92
N LEU A 89 17.86 1.23 -5.02
CA LEU A 89 17.93 2.46 -5.80
C LEU A 89 16.55 2.92 -6.30
N ALA A 90 15.72 1.97 -6.76
CA ALA A 90 14.35 2.28 -7.19
C ALA A 90 13.47 2.76 -6.03
N ALA A 91 13.61 2.16 -4.85
CA ALA A 91 12.88 2.59 -3.65
C ALA A 91 13.32 3.99 -3.19
N ASP A 92 14.62 4.28 -3.20
CA ASP A 92 15.15 5.59 -2.83
C ASP A 92 14.68 6.69 -3.79
N ALA A 93 14.61 6.38 -5.10
CA ALA A 93 14.08 7.30 -6.10
C ALA A 93 12.59 7.66 -5.87
N LEU A 94 11.79 6.73 -5.34
CA LEU A 94 10.38 6.98 -5.00
C LEU A 94 10.20 7.80 -3.71
N LEU A 95 11.21 7.83 -2.84
CA LEU A 95 11.20 8.60 -1.59
C LEU A 95 11.79 10.01 -1.75
N ALA A 96 12.53 10.27 -2.83
CA ALA A 96 13.00 11.61 -3.16
C ALA A 96 11.80 12.44 -3.66
N PRO A 97 11.37 13.50 -2.94
CA PRO A 97 10.31 14.36 -3.45
C PRO A 97 10.75 15.04 -4.75
N ASP A 98 9.81 15.19 -5.69
CA ASP A 98 10.03 15.92 -6.94
C ASP A 98 10.66 17.29 -6.67
N ALA A 99 11.93 17.43 -7.01
CA ALA A 99 12.66 18.70 -6.91
C ALA A 99 12.25 19.69 -8.03
N HIS A 100 11.14 19.46 -8.73
CA HIS A 100 10.73 20.23 -9.92
C HIS A 100 9.29 20.73 -9.76
N SER A 101 9.11 21.69 -8.85
CA SER A 101 8.07 22.70 -8.94
C SER A 101 8.70 24.06 -8.69
N CYS A 102 9.23 24.65 -9.77
CA CYS A 102 9.44 26.08 -9.95
C CYS A 102 9.00 26.43 -11.37
#